data_AF-A0A1M5D805-F1
#
_entry.id   AF-A0A1M5D805-F1
#
_cell.length_a   1.000
_cell.length_b   1.000
_cell.length_c   1.000
_cell.angle_alpha   90.00
_cell.angle_beta   90.00
_cell.angle_gamma   90.00
#
_symmetry.space_group_name_H-M   'P 1'
#
loop_
_entity.id
_entity.type
_entity.pdbx_description
1 polymer ?
#
loop_
_entity_poly.entity_id
_entity_poly.type
_entity_poly.pdbx_seq_one_letter_code
_entity_poly.pdbx_strand_id
1 'polypeptide(L)' 'MAKRQKPDIEFKCEKCGSPQPKNDEKSDNNFDVFDCNQTCECGGKFCMYIDGYKIG' A
#
# COMPACT_ATOMS: atom_id res chain seq x y z
N MET A 1 13.66 23.04 -14.29
CA MET A 1 12.33 22.47 -14.00
C MET A 1 12.54 21.29 -13.07
N ALA A 2 12.25 21.41 -11.78
CA ALA A 2 12.39 20.29 -10.86
C ALA A 2 11.36 19.22 -11.25
N LYS A 3 11.80 18.06 -11.76
CA LYS A 3 10.95 16.89 -11.94
C LYS A 3 10.41 16.56 -10.56
N ARG A 4 9.13 16.88 -10.28
CA ARG A 4 8.42 16.29 -9.15
C ARG A 4 8.36 14.80 -9.44
N GLN A 5 9.33 14.04 -8.93
CA GLN A 5 9.21 12.59 -8.86
C GLN A 5 7.93 12.34 -8.08
N LYS A 6 7.00 11.61 -8.70
CA LYS A 6 5.81 11.17 -7.99
C LYS A 6 6.32 10.30 -6.83
N PRO A 7 5.88 10.53 -5.59
CA PRO A 7 6.27 9.69 -4.48
C PRO A 7 5.95 8.24 -4.83
N ASP A 8 6.92 7.35 -4.65
CA ASP A 8 6.71 5.92 -4.85
C ASP A 8 5.94 5.40 -3.63
N ILE A 9 4.65 5.14 -3.83
CA ILE A 9 3.74 4.73 -2.76
C ILE A 9 3.53 3.21 -2.89
N GLU A 10 4.07 2.47 -1.92
CA GLU A 10 3.90 1.02 -1.83
C GLU A 10 3.07 0.67 -0.60
N PHE A 11 2.08 -0.21 -0.74
CA PHE A 11 1.39 -0.80 0.41
C PHE A 11 1.90 -2.22 0.62
N LYS A 12 2.58 -2.46 1.73
CA LYS A 12 3.14 -3.77 2.06
C LYS A 12 3.04 -4.11 3.53
N CYS A 13 2.97 -5.40 3.78
CA CYS A 13 2.93 -6.01 5.10
C CYS A 13 4.24 -5.76 5.85
N GLU A 14 4.16 -5.24 7.07
CA GLU A 14 5.37 -4.93 7.87
C GLU A 14 6.16 -6.17 8.31
N LYS A 15 5.50 -7.32 8.45
CA LYS A 15 6.14 -8.56 8.93
C LYS A 15 6.73 -9.40 7.81
N CYS A 16 6.02 -9.45 6.69
CA CYS A 16 6.21 -10.45 5.65
C CYS A 16 6.59 -9.82 4.31
N GLY A 17 6.44 -8.51 4.16
CA GLY A 17 6.73 -7.79 2.92
C GLY A 17 5.72 -8.04 1.81
N SER A 18 4.71 -8.89 2.02
CA SER A 18 3.67 -9.13 1.01
C SER A 18 2.95 -7.83 0.65
N PRO A 19 2.74 -7.56 -0.65
CA PRO A 19 1.98 -6.39 -1.08
C PRO A 19 0.53 -6.50 -0.59
N GLN A 20 -0.06 -5.35 -0.27
CA GLN A 20 -1.47 -5.30 0.14
C GLN A 20 -2.35 -5.61 -1.09
N PRO A 21 -3.22 -6.63 -1.03
CA PRO A 21 -4.17 -6.87 -2.10
C PRO A 21 -5.12 -5.67 -2.21
N LYS A 22 -5.37 -5.22 -3.44
CA LYS A 22 -6.41 -4.21 -3.68
C LYS A 22 -7.78 -4.84 -3.48
N ASN A 23 -8.73 -4.06 -3.01
CA ASN A 23 -10.11 -4.50 -2.90
C ASN A 23 -10.76 -4.36 -4.28
N ASP A 24 -10.73 -5.42 -5.09
CA ASP A 24 -11.28 -5.41 -6.46
C ASP A 24 -12.78 -5.05 -6.52
N GLU A 25 -13.55 -5.19 -5.43
CA GLU A 25 -14.96 -4.79 -5.39
C GLU A 25 -15.16 -3.27 -5.29
N LYS A 26 -14.19 -2.56 -4.71
CA LYS A 26 -14.23 -1.10 -4.55
C LYS A 26 -13.22 -0.37 -5.43
N SER A 27 -12.28 -1.10 -6.01
CA SER A 27 -11.27 -0.58 -6.91
C SER A 27 -11.89 -0.41 -8.29
N ASP A 28 -11.80 0.81 -8.81
CA ASP A 28 -12.29 1.15 -10.14
C ASP A 28 -11.11 1.45 -11.07
N ASN A 29 -11.32 1.54 -12.38
CA ASN A 29 -10.24 1.79 -13.35
C ASN A 29 -9.47 3.11 -13.12
N ASN A 30 -9.99 4.00 -12.27
CA ASN A 30 -9.41 5.31 -11.97
C ASN A 30 -8.81 5.40 -10.56
N PHE A 31 -9.22 4.52 -9.62
CA PHE A 31 -8.76 4.53 -8.23
C PHE A 31 -8.73 3.10 -7.66
N ASP A 32 -7.55 2.63 -7.29
CA ASP A 32 -7.40 1.40 -6.52
C ASP A 32 -7.71 1.67 -5.03
N VAL A 33 -8.67 0.93 -4.47
CA VAL A 33 -9.07 1.04 -3.07
C VAL A 33 -8.40 -0.09 -2.31
N PHE A 34 -7.58 0.26 -1.33
CA PHE A 34 -6.89 -0.69 -0.46
C PHE A 34 -7.50 -0.62 0.94
N ASP A 35 -7.93 -1.75 1.50
CA ASP A 35 -8.54 -1.78 2.83
C ASP A 35 -7.46 -1.65 3.92
N CYS A 36 -7.31 -0.46 4.50
CA CYS A 36 -6.31 -0.19 5.56
C CYS A 36 -6.51 -1.00 6.85
N ASN A 37 -7.69 -1.61 7.05
CA ASN A 37 -7.97 -2.49 8.19
C ASN A 37 -7.73 -3.97 7.89
N GLN A 38 -7.30 -4.32 6.67
CA GLN A 38 -7.02 -5.71 6.34
C GLN A 38 -5.78 -6.18 7.10
N THR A 39 -5.91 -7.31 7.79
CA THR A 39 -4.76 -8.00 8.38
C THR A 39 -4.16 -8.91 7.32
N CYS A 40 -2.83 -8.90 7.21
CA CYS A 40 -2.14 -9.89 6.40
C CYS A 40 -2.43 -11.30 6.92
N GLU A 41 -2.50 -12.29 6.04
CA GLU A 41 -2.66 -13.72 6.41
C GLU A 41 -1.60 -14.21 7.41
N CYS A 42 -0.43 -13.57 7.39
CA CYS A 42 0.67 -13.75 8.33
C CYS A 42 0.43 -13.16 9.74
N GLY A 43 -0.73 -12.53 9.99
CA GLY A 43 -1.05 -11.81 11.22
C GLY A 43 -0.29 -10.48 11.39
N GLY A 44 0.28 -9.94 10.31
CA GLY A 44 0.89 -8.61 10.27
C GLY A 44 -0.10 -7.52 9.83
N LYS A 45 0.25 -6.26 10.06
CA LYS A 45 -0.49 -5.13 9.49
C LYS A 45 0.12 -4.72 8.16
N PHE A 46 -0.72 -4.31 7.23
CA PHE A 46 -0.23 -3.59 6.06
C PHE A 46 0.04 -2.14 6.44
N CYS A 47 1.19 -1.63 6.00
CA CYS A 47 1.57 -0.24 6.19
C CYS A 47 1.87 0.38 4.84
N MET A 48 1.61 1.67 4.75
CA MET A 48 1.99 2.46 3.60
C MET A 48 3.49 2.74 3.69
N TYR A 49 4.19 2.69 2.56
CA TYR A 49 5.58 3.09 2.43
C TYR A 49 5.63 4.16 1.34
N ILE A 50 6.30 5.27 1.62
CA ILE A 50 6.51 6.35 0.67
C ILE A 50 8.01 6.51 0.49
N ASP A 51 8.49 6.38 -0.74
CA ASP A 51 9.92 6.44 -1.08
C ASP A 51 10.77 5.49 -0.22
N GLY A 52 10.22 4.31 0.09
CA GLY A 52 10.83 3.30 0.96
C GLY A 52 10.73 3.55 2.47
N TYR A 53 10.17 4.70 2.89
CA TYR A 53 9.93 5.00 4.30
C TYR A 53 8.55 4.54 4.72
N LYS A 54 8.47 3.77 5.82
CA LYS A 54 7.19 3.37 6.41
C LYS A 54 6.44 4.61 6.90
N ILE A 55 5.29 4.87 6.32
CA ILE A 55 4.27 5.80 6.78
C ILE A 55 3.23 4.96 7.52
N GLY A 56 3.37 4.89 8.84
CA GLY A 56 2.53 4.10 9.72
C GLY A 56 2.46 4.69 11.11
#